data_AF-A0A6G7YH37-F1
#
_entry.id   AF-A0A6G7YH37-F1
#
_cell.length_a   1.000
_cell.length_b   1.000
_cell.length_c   1.000
_cell.angle_alpha   90.00
_cell.angle_beta   90.00
_cell.angle_gamma   90.00
#
_symmetry.space_group_name_H-M   'P 1'
#
loop_
_entity.id
_entity.type
_entity.pdbx_description
1 polymer ?
#
loop_
_entity_poly.entity_id
_entity_poly.type
_entity_poly.pdbx_seq_one_letter_code
_entity_poly.pdbx_strand_id
1 'polypeptide(L)' 'MTAVSIESRTVALSELIEAADWFAERARLQELRRDEARPGTGPHHLHAHSATIWRQAERQIRDRILALAGPGPSDDVGA' A
#
# COMPACT_ATOMS: atom_id res chain seq x y z
N MET A 1 -7.36 -19.19 22.61
CA MET A 1 -7.99 -18.16 21.75
C MET A 1 -7.00 -17.13 21.18
N THR A 2 -5.73 -17.11 21.62
CA THR A 2 -4.70 -16.17 21.15
C THR A 2 -4.06 -16.56 19.81
N ALA A 3 -3.83 -17.86 19.57
CA ALA A 3 -3.23 -18.36 18.32
C ALA A 3 -4.07 -18.01 17.07
N VAL A 4 -5.39 -18.20 17.13
CA VAL A 4 -6.32 -17.87 16.03
C VAL A 4 -6.32 -16.35 15.71
N SER A 5 -6.15 -15.51 16.73
CA SER A 5 -6.06 -14.06 16.57
C SER A 5 -4.75 -13.60 15.94
N ILE A 6 -3.64 -14.30 16.23
CA ILE A 6 -2.32 -14.02 15.63
C ILE A 6 -2.31 -14.47 14.17
N GLU A 7 -2.82 -15.66 13.87
CA GLU A 7 -2.92 -16.18 12.50
C GLU A 7 -3.78 -15.26 11.61
N SER A 8 -4.94 -14.82 12.11
CA SER A 8 -5.81 -13.88 11.39
C SER A 8 -5.13 -12.54 11.13
N ARG A 9 -4.34 -12.03 12.10
CA ARG A 9 -3.56 -10.80 11.93
C ARG A 9 -2.46 -10.95 10.89
N THR A 10 -1.76 -12.09 10.89
CA THR A 10 -0.71 -12.39 9.91
C THR A 10 -1.28 -12.47 8.50
N VAL A 11 -2.40 -13.18 8.31
CA VAL A 11 -3.08 -13.25 7.00
C VAL A 11 -3.49 -11.86 6.53
N ALA A 12 -4.13 -11.06 7.39
CA ALA A 12 -4.54 -9.70 7.03
C ALA A 12 -3.34 -8.79 6.67
N LEU A 13 -2.20 -8.94 7.35
CA LEU A 13 -0.98 -8.19 7.01
C LEU A 13 -0.43 -8.62 5.64
N SER A 14 -0.39 -9.92 5.35
CA SER A 14 0.07 -10.42 4.05
C SER A 14 -0.80 -9.91 2.90
N GLU A 15 -2.13 -9.96 3.03
CA GLU A 15 -3.06 -9.46 2.02
C GLU A 15 -2.89 -7.96 1.78
N LEU A 16 -2.68 -7.17 2.83
CA LEU A 16 -2.43 -5.74 2.70
C LEU A 16 -1.09 -5.45 2.03
N ILE A 17 -0.04 -6.22 2.33
CA ILE A 17 1.27 -6.10 1.68
C ILE A 17 1.13 -6.38 0.18
N GLU A 18 0.48 -7.48 -0.18
CA GLU A 18 0.23 -7.84 -1.60
C GLU A 18 -0.57 -6.75 -2.31
N ALA A 19 -1.60 -6.20 -1.67
CA ALA A 19 -2.36 -5.09 -2.22
C ALA A 19 -1.49 -3.83 -2.42
N ALA A 20 -0.68 -3.45 -1.43
CA ALA A 20 0.21 -2.29 -1.53
C ALA A 20 1.21 -2.44 -2.69
N ASP A 21 1.78 -3.62 -2.88
CA ASP A 21 2.72 -3.89 -3.96
C ASP A 21 2.03 -3.89 -5.33
N TRP A 22 0.80 -4.39 -5.42
CA TRP A 22 -0.01 -4.26 -6.63
C TRP A 22 -0.25 -2.78 -6.99
N PHE A 23 -0.64 -1.94 -6.02
CA PHE A 23 -0.82 -0.51 -6.25
C PHE A 23 0.48 0.18 -6.66
N ALA A 24 1.60 -0.17 -6.05
CA ALA A 24 2.93 0.34 -6.39
C ALA A 24 3.30 0.03 -7.84
N GLU A 25 3.03 -1.20 -8.30
CA GLU A 25 3.29 -1.59 -9.69
C GLU A 25 2.39 -0.84 -10.67
N ARG A 26 1.10 -0.67 -10.35
CA ARG A 26 0.19 0.15 -11.18
C ARG A 26 0.64 1.59 -11.27
N ALA A 27 1.11 2.18 -10.18
CA ALA A 27 1.68 3.53 -10.18
C ALA A 27 2.90 3.61 -11.10
N ARG A 28 3.84 2.68 -10.96
CA ARG A 28 5.06 2.61 -11.79
C ARG A 28 4.74 2.51 -13.28
N LEU A 29 3.76 1.69 -13.66
CA LEU A 29 3.34 1.56 -15.06
C LEU A 29 2.78 2.88 -15.63
N GLN A 30 2.06 3.67 -14.82
CA GLN A 30 1.59 4.99 -15.26
C GLN A 30 2.72 6.02 -15.31
N GLU A 31 3.65 5.98 -14.37
CA GLU A 31 4.86 6.82 -14.37
C GLU A 31 5.68 6.59 -15.65
N LEU A 32 5.89 5.32 -16.03
CA LEU A 32 6.58 4.97 -17.28
C LEU A 32 5.86 5.53 -18.51
N ARG A 33 4.54 5.32 -18.62
CA ARG A 33 3.75 5.85 -19.74
C ARG A 33 3.73 7.38 -19.80
N ARG A 34 3.73 8.04 -18.64
CA ARG A 34 3.84 9.50 -18.56
C ARG A 34 5.17 9.98 -19.14
N ASP A 35 6.26 9.28 -18.81
CA ASP A 35 7.62 9.65 -19.21
C ASP A 35 7.86 9.37 -20.70
N GLU A 36 7.19 8.37 -21.27
CA GLU A 36 7.14 8.11 -22.71
C GLU A 36 6.27 9.12 -23.48
N ALA A 37 5.24 9.68 -22.83
CA ALA A 37 4.34 10.64 -23.45
C ALA A 37 4.98 12.04 -23.56
N ARG A 38 4.67 12.74 -24.65
CA ARG A 38 5.13 14.13 -24.83
C ARG A 38 4.61 15.03 -23.71
N PRO A 39 5.49 15.75 -22.98
CA PRO A 39 5.06 16.66 -21.91
C PRO A 39 4.07 17.73 -22.39
N GLY A 40 3.15 18.10 -21.50
CA GLY A 40 2.11 19.11 -21.77
C GLY A 40 0.94 18.62 -22.62
N THR A 41 0.91 17.34 -22.98
CA THR A 41 -0.22 16.74 -23.72
C THR A 41 -1.23 16.10 -22.77
N GLY A 42 -2.48 15.95 -23.24
CA GLY A 42 -3.53 15.25 -22.51
C GLY A 42 -3.11 13.88 -21.98
N PRO A 43 -2.51 12.98 -22.81
CA PRO A 43 -2.00 11.70 -22.34
C PRO A 43 -0.96 11.81 -21.21
N HIS A 44 -0.02 12.75 -21.31
CA HIS A 44 0.97 12.98 -20.25
C HIS A 44 0.29 13.35 -18.92
N HIS A 45 -0.67 14.27 -18.94
CA HIS A 45 -1.41 14.65 -17.74
C HIS A 45 -2.28 13.51 -17.20
N LEU A 46 -2.91 12.71 -18.06
CA LEU A 46 -3.71 11.57 -17.66
C LEU A 46 -2.87 10.52 -16.93
N HIS A 47 -1.70 10.17 -17.47
CA HIS A 47 -0.79 9.22 -16.83
C HIS A 47 -0.21 9.77 -15.53
N ALA A 48 0.16 11.05 -15.47
CA ALA A 48 0.61 11.70 -14.25
C ALA A 48 -0.48 11.69 -13.14
N HIS A 49 -1.72 11.98 -13.52
CA HIS A 49 -2.86 11.95 -12.59
C HIS A 49 -3.14 10.54 -12.09
N SER A 50 -3.17 9.56 -13.01
CA SER A 50 -3.39 8.15 -12.68
C SER A 50 -2.29 7.62 -11.74
N ALA A 51 -1.02 7.93 -12.02
CA ALA A 51 0.10 7.58 -11.15
C ALA A 51 -0.09 8.13 -9.73
N THR A 52 -0.54 9.39 -9.61
CA THR A 52 -0.79 10.03 -8.31
C THR A 52 -1.86 9.30 -7.50
N ILE A 53 -2.96 8.90 -8.14
CA ILE A 53 -4.04 8.14 -7.48
C ILE A 53 -3.52 6.79 -6.98
N TRP A 54 -2.78 6.04 -7.80
CA TRP A 54 -2.24 4.74 -7.39
C TRP A 54 -1.22 4.87 -6.24
N ARG A 55 -0.35 5.89 -6.26
CA ARG A 55 0.56 6.19 -5.14
C ARG A 55 -0.18 6.58 -3.87
N GLN A 56 -1.30 7.29 -3.99
CA GLN A 56 -2.12 7.63 -2.83
C GLN A 56 -2.74 6.37 -2.20
N ALA A 57 -3.28 5.46 -3.01
CA ALA A 57 -3.81 4.19 -2.53
C ALA A 57 -2.72 3.32 -1.88
N GLU A 58 -1.55 3.19 -2.51
CA GLU A 58 -0.38 2.50 -1.95
C GLU A 58 -0.03 3.05 -0.56
N ARG A 59 0.11 4.38 -0.42
CA ARG A 59 0.46 5.02 0.85
C ARG A 59 -0.56 4.74 1.94
N GLN A 60 -1.86 4.86 1.64
CA GLN A 60 -2.90 4.58 2.63
C GLN A 60 -2.84 3.13 3.15
N ILE A 61 -2.54 2.17 2.28
CA ILE A 61 -2.39 0.77 2.69
C ILE A 61 -1.11 0.58 3.50
N ARG A 62 0.02 1.17 3.09
CA ARG A 62 1.28 1.11 3.85
C ARG A 62 1.14 1.73 5.25
N ASP A 63 0.45 2.85 5.37
CA ASP A 63 0.13 3.46 6.66
C ASP A 63 -0.74 2.53 7.53
N ARG A 64 -1.71 1.84 6.91
CA ARG A 64 -2.54 0.85 7.61
C ARG A 64 -1.74 -0.37 8.07
N ILE A 65 -0.80 -0.86 7.24
CA ILE A 65 0.13 -1.94 7.61
C ILE A 65 0.96 -1.50 8.81
N LEU A 66 1.53 -0.29 8.81
CA LEU A 66 2.31 0.22 9.94
C LEU A 66 1.47 0.31 11.22
N ALA A 67 0.24 0.79 11.12
CA ALA A 67 -0.68 0.83 12.26
C ALA A 67 -1.04 -0.57 12.78
N LEU A 68 -1.19 -1.55 11.89
CA LEU A 68 -1.50 -2.93 12.24
C LEU A 68 -0.28 -3.74 12.67
N ALA A 69 0.94 -3.35 12.27
CA ALA A 69 2.21 -3.97 12.62
C ALA A 69 2.85 -3.35 13.88
N GLY A 70 2.30 -2.23 14.38
CA GLY A 70 2.60 -1.65 15.68
C GLY A 70 2.55 -2.70 16.81
N PRO A 71 3.15 -2.39 17.98
CA PRO A 71 3.44 -3.40 19.00
C PRO A 71 2.19 -4.24 19.23
N GLY A 72 2.33 -5.56 19.08
CA GLY A 72 1.29 -6.51 19.48
C GLY A 72 0.81 -6.19 20.90
N PRO A 73 -0.39 -6.66 21.30
CA PRO A 73 -0.97 -6.32 22.59
C PRO A 73 0.14 -6.38 23.64
N SER A 74 0.39 -5.26 24.30
CA SER A 74 1.29 -5.20 25.43
C SER A 74 0.91 -6.38 26.31
N ASP A 75 1.79 -7.38 26.36
CA ASP A 75 1.78 -8.36 27.42
C ASP A 75 2.07 -7.54 28.68
N ASP A 76 1.01 -7.00 29.27
CA ASP A 76 0.95 -6.49 30.63
C ASP A 76 1.11 -7.73 31.54
N VAL A 77 2.31 -8.28 31.54
CA VAL A 77 2.76 -9.30 32.47
C VAL A 77 3.47 -8.55 33.59
N GLY A 78 2.67 -8.18 34.58
CA GLY A 78 3.03 -8.17 36.00
C GLY A 78 4.10 -7.19 36.48
N ALA A 79 3.65 -6.22 37.29
CA ALA A 79 4.27 -5.93 38.58
C ALA A 79 3.19 -5.42 39.55
#